data_AF-W0FJ12-F1
#
_entry.id   AF-W0FJ12-F1
#
_cell.length_a   1.000
_cell.length_b   1.000
_cell.length_c   1.000
_cell.angle_alpha   90.00
_cell.angle_beta   90.00
_cell.angle_gamma   90.00
#
_symmetry.space_group_name_H-M   'P 1'
#
loop_
_entity.id
_entity.type
_entity.pdbx_description
1 polymer ?
#
loop_
_entity_poly.entity_id
_entity_poly.type
_entity_poly.pdbx_seq_one_letter_code
_entity_poly.pdbx_strand_id
1 'polypeptide(L)' 'MTAEQVHECLADAGCDEELIKQFETCQGSGRQKEQLRLLGDCRRLLLERIHAEQKKLDLLDYLIWNVKTKASL' A
#
# COMPACT_ATOMS: atom_id res chain seq x y z
N MET A 1 10.46 -13.18 -14.53
CA MET A 1 11.11 -12.59 -13.33
C MET A 1 11.83 -13.71 -12.60
N THR A 2 13.02 -13.43 -12.07
CA THR A 2 13.73 -14.33 -11.14
C THR A 2 13.06 -14.32 -9.76
N ALA A 3 13.44 -15.25 -8.88
CA ALA A 3 12.95 -15.26 -7.51
C ALA A 3 13.38 -13.99 -6.76
N GLU A 4 14.63 -13.53 -6.92
CA GLU A 4 15.08 -12.25 -6.32
C GLU A 4 14.24 -11.07 -6.80
N GLN A 5 13.96 -10.97 -8.10
CA GLN A 5 13.16 -9.87 -8.64
C GLN A 5 11.75 -9.82 -8.05
N VAL A 6 11.14 -10.99 -7.79
CA VAL A 6 9.82 -11.06 -7.16
C VAL A 6 9.91 -10.62 -5.70
N HIS A 7 10.93 -11.08 -4.97
CA HIS A 7 11.16 -10.70 -3.59
C HIS A 7 11.35 -9.18 -3.43
N GLU A 8 12.24 -8.58 -4.24
CA GLU A 8 12.48 -7.15 -4.27
C GLU A 8 11.20 -6.37 -4.58
N CYS A 9 10.42 -6.80 -5.57
CA CYS A 9 9.14 -6.17 -5.91
C CYS A 9 8.15 -6.19 -4.74
N LEU A 10 8.08 -7.29 -3.99
CA LEU A 10 7.20 -7.40 -2.83
C LEU A 10 7.70 -6.52 -1.66
N ALA A 11 9.00 -6.51 -1.42
CA ALA A 11 9.63 -5.67 -0.40
C ALA A 11 9.44 -4.17 -0.69
N ASP A 12 9.69 -3.74 -1.93
CA ASP A 12 9.49 -2.35 -2.38
C ASP A 12 8.01 -1.93 -2.34
N ALA A 13 7.08 -2.88 -2.53
CA ALA A 13 5.66 -2.66 -2.33
C ALA A 13 5.26 -2.52 -0.85
N GLY A 14 6.20 -2.70 0.08
CA GLY A 14 5.97 -2.62 1.52
C GLY A 14 5.30 -3.88 2.10
N CYS A 15 5.44 -5.03 1.44
CA CYS A 15 5.04 -6.31 2.00
C CYS A 15 6.01 -6.71 3.11
N ASP A 16 5.49 -7.26 4.20
CA ASP A 16 6.34 -7.78 5.27
C ASP A 16 6.94 -9.15 4.91
N GLU A 17 7.94 -9.58 5.69
CA GLU A 17 8.61 -10.86 5.49
C GLU A 17 7.66 -12.06 5.57
N GLU A 18 6.57 -11.95 6.35
CA GLU A 18 5.60 -13.03 6.49
C GLU A 18 4.83 -13.23 5.18
N LEU A 19 4.33 -12.14 4.60
CA LEU A 19 3.61 -12.18 3.32
C LEU A 19 4.52 -12.64 2.19
N ILE A 20 5.78 -12.19 2.17
CA ILE A 20 6.77 -12.62 1.18
C ILE A 20 7.00 -14.13 1.27
N LYS A 21 7.23 -14.68 2.48
CA LYS A 21 7.38 -16.13 2.69
C LYS A 21 6.14 -16.91 2.27
N GLN A 22 4.94 -16.41 2.57
CA GLN A 22 3.69 -17.03 2.12
C GLN A 22 3.57 -17.04 0.59
N PHE A 23 3.94 -15.94 -0.06
CA PHE A 23 3.95 -15.82 -1.51
C PHE A 23 4.91 -16.82 -2.16
N GLU A 24 6.16 -16.89 -1.68
CA GLU A 24 7.20 -17.82 -2.16
C GLU A 24 6.77 -19.29 -1.97
N THR A 25 6.14 -19.61 -0.83
CA THR A 25 5.60 -20.95 -0.56
C THR A 25 4.48 -21.32 -1.55
N CYS A 26 3.60 -20.36 -1.87
CA CYS A 26 2.55 -20.57 -2.87
C CYS A 26 3.14 -20.75 -4.27
N GLN A 27 4.20 -19.99 -4.59
CA GLN A 27 4.90 -20.09 -5.86
C GLN A 27 5.54 -21.46 -6.07
N GLY A 28 6.28 -21.97 -5.09
CA GLY A 28 6.88 -23.31 -5.14
C GLY A 28 5.87 -24.45 -5.25
N SER A 29 4.62 -24.22 -4.83
CA SER A 29 3.52 -25.18 -4.89
C SER A 29 2.58 -25.00 -6.10
N GLY A 30 2.84 -24.04 -6.99
CA GLY A 30 1.98 -23.73 -8.14
C GLY A 30 0.62 -23.12 -7.79
N ARG A 31 0.44 -22.59 -6.57
CA ARG A 31 -0.83 -22.05 -6.05
C ARG A 31 -1.09 -20.60 -6.51
N GLN A 32 -1.22 -20.40 -7.82
CA GLN A 32 -1.37 -19.06 -8.42
C GLN A 32 -2.57 -18.26 -7.90
N LYS A 33 -3.71 -18.92 -7.63
CA LYS A 33 -4.90 -18.24 -7.07
C LYS A 33 -4.61 -17.61 -5.70
N GLU A 34 -3.81 -18.28 -4.88
CA GLU A 34 -3.45 -17.81 -3.55
C GLU A 34 -2.45 -16.66 -3.62
N GLN A 35 -1.49 -16.72 -4.55
CA GLN A 35 -0.60 -15.60 -4.85
C GLN A 35 -1.38 -14.34 -5.25
N LEU A 36 -2.36 -14.47 -6.17
CA LEU A 36 -3.20 -13.35 -6.58
C LEU A 36 -4.03 -12.79 -5.42
N ARG A 37 -4.51 -13.65 -4.51
CA ARG A 37 -5.22 -13.22 -3.30
C ARG A 37 -4.31 -12.38 -2.40
N LEU A 38 -3.10 -12.86 -2.11
CA LEU A 38 -2.11 -12.15 -1.29
C LEU A 38 -1.79 -10.77 -1.87
N LEU A 39 -1.57 -10.67 -3.19
CA LEU A 39 -1.33 -9.39 -3.87
C LEU A 39 -2.54 -8.46 -3.81
N GLY A 40 -3.76 -9.00 -3.93
CA GLY A 40 -5.01 -8.24 -3.78
C GLY A 40 -5.15 -7.64 -2.39
N ASP A 41 -4.78 -8.39 -1.35
CA ASP A 41 -4.77 -7.91 0.03
C ASP A 41 -3.73 -6.81 0.25
N CYS A 42 -2.51 -6.95 -0.29
CA CYS A 42 -1.49 -5.90 -0.27
C CYS A 42 -2.02 -4.61 -0.89
N ARG A 43 -2.60 -4.71 -2.08
CA ARG A 43 -3.18 -3.56 -2.80
C ARG A 43 -4.25 -2.86 -1.98
N ARG A 44 -5.12 -3.62 -1.30
CA ARG A 44 -6.17 -3.06 -0.44
C ARG A 44 -5.57 -2.27 0.72
N LEU A 45 -4.58 -2.82 1.43
CA LEU A 45 -3.91 -2.13 2.54
C LEU A 45 -3.22 -0.84 2.11
N LEU A 46 -2.56 -0.85 0.93
CA LEU A 46 -1.96 0.37 0.37
C LEU A 46 -3.02 1.44 0.08
N LEU A 47 -4.16 1.06 -0.51
CA LEU A 47 -5.26 1.99 -0.75
C LEU A 47 -5.84 2.55 0.55
N GLU A 48 -5.99 1.73 1.59
CA GLU A 48 -6.45 2.19 2.90
C GLU A 48 -5.52 3.23 3.51
N ARG A 49 -4.20 3.02 3.42
CA ARG A 49 -3.19 4.00 3.86
C ARG A 49 -3.27 5.30 3.06
N ILE A 50 -3.35 5.22 1.73
CA ILE A 50 -3.50 6.40 0.86
C ILE A 50 -4.76 7.18 1.23
N HIS A 51 -5.90 6.50 1.38
CA HIS A 51 -7.15 7.16 1.75
C HIS A 51 -7.09 7.79 3.16
N ALA A 52 -6.34 7.19 4.09
CA ALA A 52 -6.13 7.78 5.41
C ALA A 52 -5.28 9.06 5.34
N GLU A 53 -4.18 9.05 4.59
CA GLU A 53 -3.35 10.25 4.38
C GLU A 53 -4.10 11.34 3.59
N GLN A 54 -4.90 10.97 2.59
CA GLN A 54 -5.73 11.92 1.85
C GLN A 54 -6.70 12.66 2.77
N LYS A 55 -7.37 11.96 3.69
CA LYS A 55 -8.27 12.60 4.67
C LYS A 55 -7.54 13.60 5.57
N LYS A 56 -6.28 13.31 5.95
CA LYS A 56 -5.46 14.25 6.73
C LYS A 56 -5.10 15.48 5.91
N LEU A 57 -4.73 15.30 4.64
CA LEU A 57 -4.45 16.40 3.71
C LEU A 57 -5.68 17.28 3.52
N ASP A 58 -6.86 16.70 3.29
CA ASP A 58 -8.11 17.46 3.11
C ASP A 58 -8.41 18.37 4.32
N LEU A 59 -8.17 17.88 5.54
CA LEU A 59 -8.33 18.66 6.77
C LEU A 59 -7.29 19.78 6.89
N LEU A 60 -6.03 19.50 6.54
CA LEU A 60 -4.96 20.50 6.54
C LEU A 60 -5.25 21.60 5.51
N ASP A 61 -5.69 21.24 4.31
CA ASP A 61 -6.03 22.19 3.24
C ASP A 61 -7.21 23.08 3.66
N TYR A 62 -8.23 22.50 4.30
CA TYR A 62 -9.33 23.28 4.88
C TYR A 62 -8.86 24.27 5.95
N LEU A 63 -7.93 23.86 6.81
CA LEU A 63 -7.35 24.73 7.83
C LEU A 63 -6.53 25.87 7.20
N ILE A 64 -5.70 25.55 6.21
CA ILE A 64 -4.90 26.53 5.46
C ILE A 64 -5.83 27.55 4.78
N TRP A 65 -6.90 27.09 4.13
CA TRP A 65 -7.90 27.97 3.52
C TRP A 65 -8.51 28.92 4.56
N ASN A 66 -8.94 28.40 5.71
CA ASN A 66 -9.50 29.21 6.79
C ASN A 66 -8.55 30.32 7.26
N VAL A 67 -7.27 30.00 7.43
CA VAL A 67 -6.25 30.97 7.87
C VAL A 67 -6.03 32.05 6.80
N LYS A 68 -5.92 31.66 5.53
CA LYS A 68 -5.74 32.62 4.42
C LYS A 68 -6.93 33.56 4.27
N THR A 69 -8.16 33.04 4.38
CA THR A 69 -9.37 33.85 4.21
C THR A 69 -9.60 34.79 5.40
N LYS A 70 -9.32 34.35 6.63
CA LYS A 70 -9.45 35.20 7.83
C LYS A 70 -8.38 36.28 7.94
N ALA A 71 -7.18 36.07 7.37
CA ALA A 71 -6.13 37.09 7.31
C ALA A 71 -6.40 38.19 6.26
N SER A 72 -7.45 38.05 5.45
CA SER A 72 -7.83 38.98 4.38
C SER A 72 -9.04 39.87 4.75
N LEU A 73 -9.47 39.85 6.02
CA LEU A 73 -10.52 40.68 6.64
C LEU A 73 -9.90 41.57 7.71
#